data_AF-A0A645EMZ5-F1
#
_entry.id   AF-A0A645EMZ5-F1
#
_cell.length_a   1.000
_cell.length_b   1.000
_cell.length_c   1.000
_cell.angle_alpha   90.00
_cell.angle_beta   90.00
_cell.angle_gamma   90.00
#
_symmetry.space_group_name_H-M   'P 1'
#
loop_
_entity.id
_entity.type
_entity.pdbx_description
1 polymer ?
#
loop_
_entity_poly.entity_id
_entity_poly.type
_entity_poly.pdbx_seq_one_letter_code
_entity_poly.pdbx_strand_id
1 'polypeptide(L)'
;MLNNFPADIIQHECEKMIGVFVSPPQEITVEHLNSIRAVVSRSYDLLSYRTEFYKFAYCDWLITSKKLSQYGTFERKPERLHEIFDIGYDTARTSFEGFSS
;
A
#
# COMPACT_ATOMS: atom_id res chain seq x y z
N MET A 1 -12.91 5.61 7.09
CA MET A 1 -12.58 5.63 5.66
C MET A 1 -13.36 4.53 4.98
N LEU A 2 -13.78 4.76 3.74
CA LEU A 2 -14.35 3.74 2.85
C LEU A 2 -13.31 2.60 2.67
N ASN A 3 -13.79 1.37 2.49
CA ASN A 3 -12.98 0.20 2.13
C ASN A 3 -12.10 0.53 0.90
N ASN A 4 -10.81 0.79 1.12
CA ASN A 4 -9.91 1.27 0.06
C ASN A 4 -9.26 0.12 -0.71
N PHE A 5 -9.43 -1.11 -0.24
CA PHE A 5 -8.93 -2.32 -0.89
C PHE A 5 -10.02 -3.41 -0.86
N PRO A 6 -11.03 -3.33 -1.76
CA PRO A 6 -12.26 -4.12 -1.68
C PRO A 6 -12.11 -5.56 -2.16
N ALA A 7 -10.94 -6.20 -1.93
CA ALA A 7 -10.69 -7.58 -2.31
C ALA A 7 -11.67 -8.55 -1.65
N ASP A 8 -12.11 -8.26 -0.42
CA ASP A 8 -13.12 -9.04 0.30
C ASP A 8 -14.50 -9.04 -0.38
N ILE A 9 -14.81 -7.99 -1.15
CA ILE A 9 -16.07 -7.84 -1.87
C ILE A 9 -16.08 -8.66 -3.16
N ILE A 10 -14.98 -8.60 -3.92
CA ILE A 10 -14.91 -9.17 -5.27
C ILE A 10 -14.26 -10.56 -5.35
N GLN A 11 -13.78 -11.11 -4.22
CA GLN A 11 -13.08 -12.41 -4.16
C GLN A 11 -13.85 -13.58 -4.77
N HIS A 12 -15.18 -13.55 -4.73
CA HIS A 12 -16.02 -14.63 -5.28
C HIS A 12 -16.40 -14.40 -6.75
N GLU A 13 -16.05 -13.24 -7.31
CA GLU A 13 -16.32 -12.87 -8.70
C GLU A 13 -15.09 -12.99 -9.60
N CYS A 14 -13.91 -13.25 -9.01
CA CYS A 14 -12.62 -13.29 -9.70
C CYS A 14 -12.03 -14.70 -9.68
N GLU A 15 -11.60 -15.22 -10.83
CA GLU A 15 -10.81 -16.47 -10.91
C GLU A 15 -9.37 -16.26 -10.44
N LYS A 16 -8.81 -15.08 -10.77
CA LYS A 16 -7.48 -14.64 -10.35
C LYS A 16 -7.55 -13.18 -9.91
N MET A 17 -6.98 -12.88 -8.75
CA MET A 17 -6.98 -11.54 -8.17
C MET A 17 -5.57 -10.98 -8.06
N ILE A 18 -5.36 -9.84 -8.72
CA ILE A 18 -4.13 -9.05 -8.63
C ILE A 18 -4.43 -7.83 -7.75
N GLY A 19 -3.81 -7.77 -6.59
CA GLY A 19 -3.94 -6.68 -5.64
C GLY A 19 -2.81 -5.66 -5.80
N VAL A 20 -3.14 -4.37 -5.84
CA VAL A 20 -2.14 -3.29 -5.84
C VAL A 20 -2.36 -2.42 -4.61
N PHE A 21 -1.36 -2.37 -3.73
CA PHE A 21 -1.43 -1.59 -2.49
C PHE A 21 -0.28 -0.57 -2.42
N VAL A 22 -0.64 0.71 -2.53
CA VAL A 22 0.31 1.82 -2.71
C VAL A 22 0.56 2.65 -1.45
N SER A 23 -0.14 2.35 -0.35
CA SER A 23 -0.07 3.15 0.89
C SER A 23 0.46 2.33 2.09
N PRO A 24 1.65 1.71 2.00
CA PRO A 24 2.22 0.99 3.14
C PRO A 24 2.52 1.95 4.29
N PRO A 25 2.32 1.50 5.54
CA PRO A 25 2.59 2.32 6.71
C PRO A 25 4.07 2.69 6.76
N GLN A 26 4.35 3.96 7.04
CA GLN A 26 5.72 4.44 7.22
C GLN A 26 6.35 3.82 8.48
N GLU A 27 7.64 3.51 8.40
CA GLU A 27 8.47 3.21 9.56
C GLU A 27 8.84 4.53 10.25
N ILE A 28 8.38 4.71 11.48
CA ILE A 28 8.58 5.94 12.27
C ILE A 28 9.22 5.61 13.62
N THR A 29 10.18 6.44 14.03
CA THR A 29 10.77 6.45 15.37
C THR A 29 9.95 7.28 16.35
N VAL A 30 10.26 7.16 17.64
CA VAL A 30 9.59 7.91 18.72
C VAL A 30 9.75 9.42 18.54
N GLU A 31 10.84 9.88 17.92
CA GLU A 31 11.09 11.30 17.66
C GLU A 31 10.03 11.94 16.74
N HIS A 32 9.37 11.15 15.90
CA HIS A 32 8.29 11.62 15.02
C HIS A 32 6.94 11.78 15.75
N LEU A 33 6.80 11.27 16.97
CA LEU A 33 5.58 11.36 17.78
C LEU A 33 5.58 12.61 18.68
N ASN A 34 5.90 13.75 18.10
CA ASN A 34 6.15 15.00 18.82
C ASN A 34 4.89 15.88 19.05
N SER A 35 3.71 15.44 18.61
CA SER A 35 2.46 16.17 18.76
C SER A 35 1.24 15.25 18.80
N ILE A 36 0.15 15.72 19.40
CA ILE A 36 -1.13 14.98 19.41
C ILE A 36 -1.59 14.68 17.98
N ARG A 37 -1.41 15.62 17.04
CA ARG A 37 -1.73 15.40 15.63
C ARG A 37 -0.93 14.25 15.05
N ALA A 38 0.38 14.20 15.28
CA ALA A 38 1.24 13.12 14.79
C ALA A 38 0.82 11.76 15.36
N VAL A 39 0.50 11.70 16.66
CA VAL A 39 0.01 10.48 17.32
C VAL A 39 -1.31 10.02 16.72
N VAL A 40 -2.30 10.92 16.62
CA VAL A 40 -3.63 10.59 16.09
C VAL A 40 -3.57 10.14 14.63
N SER A 41 -2.83 10.87 13.78
CA SER A 41 -2.62 10.48 12.38
C SER A 41 -1.97 9.09 12.28
N ARG A 42 -0.95 8.81 13.10
CA ARG A 42 -0.34 7.49 13.10
C ARG A 42 -1.30 6.38 13.54
N SER A 43 -2.05 6.59 14.62
CA SER A 43 -3.04 5.61 15.07
C SER A 43 -4.06 5.32 13.97
N TYR A 44 -4.47 6.36 13.24
CA TYR A 44 -5.36 6.22 12.10
C TYR A 44 -4.75 5.39 10.98
N ASP A 45 -3.52 5.69 10.55
CA ASP A 45 -2.84 4.97 9.46
C ASP A 45 -2.67 3.48 9.80
N LEU A 46 -2.30 3.17 11.06
CA LEU A 46 -2.16 1.79 11.53
C LEU A 46 -3.50 1.04 11.53
N LEU A 47 -4.56 1.69 11.99
CA LEU A 47 -5.91 1.11 11.96
C LEU A 47 -6.38 0.88 10.53
N SER A 48 -6.21 1.86 9.66
CA SER A 48 -6.57 1.75 8.24
C SER A 48 -5.77 0.66 7.54
N TYR A 49 -4.47 0.54 7.80
CA TYR A 49 -3.66 -0.55 7.25
C TYR A 49 -4.15 -1.91 7.74
N ARG A 50 -4.45 -2.04 9.04
CA ARG A 50 -4.94 -3.29 9.62
C ARG A 50 -6.27 -3.74 9.01
N THR A 51 -7.15 -2.82 8.67
CA THR A 51 -8.43 -3.14 8.01
C THR A 51 -8.26 -3.62 6.57
N GLU A 52 -7.17 -3.28 5.89
CA GLU A 52 -6.89 -3.78 4.54
C GLU A 52 -5.99 -5.03 4.55
N PHE A 53 -5.14 -5.18 5.57
CA PHE A 53 -4.11 -6.22 5.64
C PHE A 53 -4.64 -7.65 5.47
N TYR A 54 -5.75 -7.99 6.13
CA TYR A 54 -6.31 -9.35 6.02
C TYR A 54 -6.79 -9.67 4.60
N LYS A 55 -7.14 -8.63 3.82
CA LYS A 55 -7.67 -8.78 2.47
C LYS A 55 -6.61 -9.09 1.43
N PHE A 56 -5.34 -8.87 1.78
CA PHE A 56 -4.21 -9.25 0.92
C PHE A 56 -4.15 -10.76 0.69
N ALA A 57 -4.65 -11.56 1.63
CA ALA A 57 -4.73 -13.00 1.50
C ALA A 57 -5.73 -13.47 0.42
N TYR A 58 -6.62 -12.59 -0.05
CA TYR A 58 -7.53 -12.89 -1.16
C TYR A 58 -6.89 -12.68 -2.54
N CYS A 59 -5.71 -12.06 -2.60
CA CYS A 59 -5.00 -11.84 -3.86
C CYS A 59 -4.07 -13.01 -4.16
N ASP A 60 -4.14 -13.56 -5.36
CA ASP A 60 -3.14 -14.50 -5.88
C ASP A 60 -1.78 -13.82 -6.05
N TRP A 61 -1.79 -12.54 -6.41
CA TRP A 61 -0.59 -11.74 -6.57
C TRP A 61 -0.79 -10.34 -5.97
N LEU A 62 0.03 -10.00 -4.99
CA LEU A 62 0.03 -8.69 -4.36
C LEU A 62 1.25 -7.88 -4.77
N ILE A 63 1.01 -6.71 -5.36
CA ILE A 63 2.04 -5.73 -5.72
C ILE A 63 2.02 -4.62 -4.67
N THR A 64 3.07 -4.54 -3.87
CA THR A 64 3.26 -3.48 -2.87
C THR A 64 4.75 -3.24 -2.61
N SER A 65 5.12 -2.02 -2.25
CA SER A 65 6.51 -1.65 -2.00
C SER A 65 6.64 -0.70 -0.83
N LYS A 66 7.43 -1.08 0.18
CA LYS A 66 7.72 -0.22 1.35
C LYS A 66 8.30 1.14 0.96
N LYS A 67 8.97 1.25 -0.20
CA LYS A 67 9.53 2.51 -0.71
C LYS A 67 8.44 3.59 -0.89
N LEU A 68 7.21 3.19 -1.21
CA LEU A 68 6.08 4.11 -1.40
C LEU A 68 5.70 4.85 -0.12
N SER A 69 6.04 4.32 1.07
CA SER A 69 5.76 4.99 2.35
C SER A 69 6.52 6.31 2.56
N GLN A 70 7.50 6.62 1.70
CA GLN A 70 8.28 7.86 1.73
C GLN A 70 7.64 8.99 0.91
N TYR A 71 6.50 8.72 0.26
CA TYR A 71 5.79 9.69 -0.58
C TYR A 71 4.48 10.09 0.10
N GLY A 72 4.19 11.39 0.09
CA GLY A 72 2.95 11.89 0.66
C GLY A 72 1.75 11.61 -0.24
N THR A 73 0.56 11.46 0.35
CA THR A 73 -0.70 11.24 -0.39
C THR A 73 -1.01 12.33 -1.43
N PHE A 74 -0.52 13.55 -1.20
CA PHE A 74 -0.72 14.70 -2.09
C PHE A 74 0.55 15.12 -2.82
N GLU A 75 1.42 14.16 -3.16
CA GLU A 75 2.61 14.43 -3.96
C GLU A 75 2.23 14.99 -5.33
N ARG A 76 2.93 16.04 -5.76
CA ARG A 76 2.65 16.77 -7.01
C ARG A 76 3.90 17.06 -7.84
N LYS A 77 5.08 16.83 -7.27
CA LYS A 77 6.34 17.09 -7.99
C LYS A 77 6.50 16.08 -9.13
N PRO A 78 6.64 16.52 -10.39
CA PRO A 78 6.73 15.63 -11.54
C PRO A 78 7.81 14.56 -11.39
N GLU A 79 8.97 14.92 -10.85
CA GLU A 79 10.10 14.00 -10.67
C GLU A 79 9.76 12.88 -9.68
N ARG A 80 9.06 13.22 -8.59
CA ARG A 80 8.63 12.25 -7.58
C ARG A 80 7.51 11.34 -8.08
N LEU A 81 6.64 11.86 -8.95
CA LEU A 81 5.62 11.03 -9.60
C LEU A 81 6.26 9.99 -10.53
N HIS A 82 7.31 10.37 -11.26
CA HIS A 82 8.10 9.40 -12.04
C HIS A 82 8.74 8.34 -11.16
N GLU A 83 9.35 8.72 -10.03
CA GLU A 83 9.90 7.74 -9.08
C GLU A 83 8.84 6.76 -8.54
N ILE A 84 7.64 7.25 -8.18
CA ILE A 84 6.53 6.41 -7.71
C ILE A 84 6.13 5.40 -8.80
N PHE A 85 6.03 5.87 -10.05
CA PHE A 85 5.73 5.02 -11.20
C PHE A 85 6.79 3.93 -11.39
N ASP A 86 8.07 4.30 -11.40
CA ASP A 86 9.18 3.36 -11.58
C ASP A 86 9.23 2.32 -10.46
N ILE A 87 9.02 2.74 -9.21
CA ILE A 87 8.91 1.83 -8.06
C ILE A 87 7.80 0.81 -8.28
N GLY A 88 6.62 1.25 -8.72
CA GLY A 88 5.49 0.36 -9.00
C GLY A 88 5.80 -0.63 -10.13
N TYR A 89 6.37 -0.13 -11.23
CA TYR A 89 6.74 -0.93 -12.40
C TYR A 89 7.78 -2.00 -12.05
N ASP A 90 8.87 -1.62 -11.40
CA ASP A 90 9.91 -2.57 -11.01
C ASP A 90 9.42 -3.59 -9.98
N THR A 91 8.58 -3.18 -9.03
CA THR A 91 7.99 -4.10 -8.05
C THR A 91 7.11 -5.15 -8.74
N ALA A 92 6.27 -4.73 -9.69
CA ALA A 92 5.46 -5.63 -10.48
C ALA A 92 6.35 -6.56 -11.33
N ARG A 93 7.28 -6.01 -12.11
CA ARG A 93 8.17 -6.78 -12.97
C ARG A 93 8.96 -7.85 -12.21
N THR A 94 9.50 -7.49 -11.04
CA THR A 94 10.34 -8.41 -10.25
C THR A 94 9.52 -9.48 -9.52
N SER A 95 8.26 -9.18 -9.15
CA SER A 95 7.39 -10.16 -8.47
C SER A 95 6.59 -11.06 -9.42
N PHE A 96 6.52 -10.70 -10.71
CA PHE A 96 5.75 -11.43 -11.73
C PHE A 96 6.22 -12.87 -11.98
N GLU A 97 7.52 -13.15 -11.84
CA GLU A 97 8.06 -14.50 -12.02
C GLU A 97 7.43 -15.52 -11.04
N GLY A 98 7.02 -15.08 -9.85
CA GLY A 98 6.35 -15.94 -8.86
C GLY A 98 4.86 -16.23 -9.14
N PHE A 99 4.21 -15.46 -10.01
CA PHE A 99 2.80 -15.67 -10.41
C PHE A 99 2.66 -16.53 -11.68
N SER A 100 3.73 -16.64 -12.46
CA SER A 100 3.74 -17.27 -13.79
C SER A 100 3.97 -18.79 -13.78
N SER A 101 4.17 -19.39 -12.59
CA SER A 101 4.53 -20.81 -12.39
C SER A 101 3.38 -21.65 -11.86
#